data_AF-A0A7C9EF08-F1
#
_entry.id   AF-A0A7C9EF08-F1
#
_cell.length_a   1.000
_cell.length_b   1.000
_cell.length_c   1.000
_cell.angle_alpha   90.00
_cell.angle_beta   90.00
_cell.angle_gamma   90.00
#
_symmetry.space_group_name_H-M   'P 1'
#
loop_
_entity.id
_entity.type
_entity.pdbx_description
1 polymer ?
#
loop_
_entity_poly.entity_id
_entity_poly.type
_entity_poly.pdbx_seq_one_letter_code
_entity_poly.pdbx_strand_id
1 'polypeptide(L)'
;MDISNEANVDSFTIGPSSIVGRTIAFRVLFCKSMGHFRHRLAVVLMGSLSAFRGVVGPVLSWFHPRHPQGLLAMVTIIAFLLKRYTNFKTRAEMAYRRKFWRNMMRSALTYEEWSHAAKMLEKESPKMNEAEFYDVELVRNKLQELRQRRQEGSLRDIMFCMRADLIRNLGNMCSPELHKGRLQVPKLIKEYIDEVTTQLRMVCDSDSEELLLEEKLSFMHETRHAFGRTALLLSGGAS
;
A
#
# COMPACT_ATOMS: atom_id res chain seq x y z
N MET A 1 11.01 48.72 4.05
CA MET A 1 10.08 49.08 2.96
C MET A 1 10.71 48.53 1.70
N ASP A 2 10.38 47.28 1.36
CA ASP A 2 10.91 46.63 0.16
C ASP A 2 9.84 46.71 -0.92
N ILE A 3 10.15 47.42 -2.01
CA ILE A 3 9.28 47.61 -3.16
C ILE A 3 9.57 46.47 -4.14
N SER A 4 8.72 45.44 -4.13
CA SER A 4 8.73 44.37 -5.12
C SER A 4 8.10 44.87 -6.43
N ASN A 5 8.92 44.97 -7.47
CA ASN A 5 8.58 45.48 -8.79
C ASN A 5 8.17 44.32 -9.74
N GLU A 6 7.08 43.61 -9.42
CA GLU A 6 6.52 42.59 -10.31
C GLU A 6 5.43 43.21 -11.19
N ALA A 7 5.74 43.43 -12.47
CA ALA A 7 4.76 43.80 -13.48
C ALA A 7 3.88 42.58 -13.79
N ASN A 8 2.60 42.64 -13.43
CA ASN A 8 1.63 41.61 -13.77
C ASN A 8 1.33 41.67 -15.29
N VAL A 9 1.78 40.65 -16.03
CA VAL A 9 1.47 40.49 -17.45
C VAL A 9 0.18 39.68 -17.56
N ASP A 10 -0.95 40.37 -17.62
CA ASP A 10 -2.24 39.72 -17.86
C ASP A 10 -2.26 39.08 -19.26
N SER A 11 -2.63 37.80 -19.32
CA SER A 11 -2.70 37.07 -20.58
C SER A 11 -3.84 37.60 -21.47
N PHE A 12 -3.51 38.31 -22.55
CA PHE A 12 -4.49 38.70 -23.56
C PHE A 12 -4.88 37.50 -24.42
N THR A 13 -6.18 37.19 -24.48
CA THR A 13 -6.70 36.07 -25.26
C THR A 13 -6.82 36.45 -26.73
N ILE A 14 -5.89 35.96 -27.56
CA ILE A 14 -5.96 36.09 -29.02
C ILE A 14 -6.84 34.96 -29.55
N GLY A 15 -8.13 35.26 -29.79
CA GLY A 15 -9.06 34.36 -30.44
C GLY A 15 -10.50 34.46 -29.93
N PRO A 16 -11.47 33.88 -30.65
CA PRO A 16 -12.87 33.96 -30.24
C PRO A 16 -13.10 33.27 -28.88
N SER A 17 -13.75 33.98 -27.96
CA SER A 17 -14.10 33.50 -26.62
C SER A 17 -15.31 32.56 -26.62
N SER A 18 -16.14 32.61 -27.66
CA SER A 18 -17.33 31.76 -27.80
C SER A 18 -16.98 30.35 -28.29
N ILE A 19 -17.67 29.35 -27.74
CA ILE A 19 -17.55 27.94 -28.16
C ILE A 19 -17.82 27.79 -29.66
N VAL A 20 -18.77 28.58 -30.20
CA VAL A 20 -19.10 28.60 -31.62
C VAL A 20 -17.95 29.18 -32.46
N GLY A 21 -17.31 30.26 -32.00
CA GLY A 21 -16.17 30.85 -32.72
C GLY A 21 -14.94 29.92 -32.71
N ARG A 22 -14.69 29.21 -31.59
CA ARG A 22 -13.61 28.21 -31.51
C ARG A 22 -13.85 27.03 -32.45
N THR A 23 -15.08 26.51 -32.53
CA THR A 23 -15.38 25.38 -33.42
C THR A 23 -15.28 25.76 -34.90
N ILE A 24 -15.69 26.98 -35.28
CA ILE A 24 -15.52 27.49 -36.64
C ILE A 24 -14.03 27.69 -36.98
N ALA A 25 -13.26 28.29 -36.07
CA ALA A 25 -11.81 28.47 -36.27
C ALA A 25 -11.07 27.14 -36.42
N PHE A 26 -11.39 26.14 -35.59
CA PHE A 26 -10.87 24.77 -35.72
C PHE A 26 -11.29 24.15 -37.06
N ARG A 27 -12.54 24.31 -37.47
CA ARG A 27 -13.03 23.76 -38.74
C ARG A 27 -12.26 24.37 -39.92
N VAL A 28 -12.10 25.69 -39.96
CA VAL A 28 -11.38 26.40 -41.05
C VAL A 28 -9.89 26.01 -41.09
N LEU A 29 -9.21 25.94 -39.94
CA LEU A 29 -7.79 25.55 -39.86
C LEU A 29 -7.53 24.11 -40.33
N PHE A 30 -8.46 23.20 -40.06
CA PHE A 30 -8.27 21.77 -40.35
C PHE A 30 -8.99 21.28 -41.62
N CYS A 31 -9.82 22.09 -42.27
CA CYS A 31 -10.64 21.69 -43.43
C CYS A 31 -9.84 21.06 -44.58
N LYS A 32 -8.63 21.58 -44.88
CA LYS A 32 -7.77 21.04 -45.96
C LYS A 32 -6.83 19.93 -45.47
N SER A 33 -6.36 20.03 -44.22
CA SER A 33 -5.41 19.08 -43.61
C SER A 33 -6.07 17.73 -43.26
N MET A 34 -7.31 17.76 -42.75
CA MET A 34 -8.05 16.53 -42.41
C MET A 34 -8.37 15.68 -43.63
N GLY A 35 -8.61 16.27 -44.80
CA GLY A 35 -8.84 15.52 -46.04
C GLY A 35 -7.63 14.68 -46.44
N HIS A 36 -6.44 15.31 -46.49
CA HIS A 36 -5.19 14.61 -46.79
C HIS A 36 -4.80 13.60 -45.71
N PHE A 37 -5.04 13.91 -44.43
CA PHE A 37 -4.78 12.99 -43.33
C PHE A 37 -5.68 11.75 -43.42
N ARG A 38 -6.98 11.91 -43.69
CA ARG A 38 -7.91 10.79 -43.86
C ARG A 38 -7.53 9.90 -45.03
N HIS A 39 -7.11 10.48 -46.16
CA HIS A 39 -6.67 9.69 -47.31
C HIS A 39 -5.36 8.94 -47.04
N ARG A 40 -4.38 9.58 -46.39
CA ARG A 40 -3.14 8.88 -45.99
C ARG A 40 -3.41 7.77 -44.99
N LEU A 41 -4.27 8.03 -44.00
CA LEU A 41 -4.69 7.02 -43.03
C LEU A 41 -5.41 5.86 -43.72
N ALA A 42 -6.31 6.14 -44.67
CA ALA A 42 -7.02 5.10 -45.43
C ALA A 42 -6.08 4.23 -46.26
N VAL A 43 -5.08 4.83 -46.92
CA VAL A 43 -4.06 4.09 -47.70
C VAL A 43 -3.18 3.24 -46.79
N VAL A 44 -2.72 3.79 -45.66
CA VAL A 44 -1.93 3.03 -44.67
C VAL A 44 -2.75 1.88 -44.07
N LEU A 45 -4.02 2.14 -43.73
CA LEU A 45 -4.92 1.11 -43.22
C LEU A 45 -5.20 0.04 -44.26
N MET A 46 -5.46 0.40 -45.52
CA MET A 46 -5.64 -0.57 -46.61
C MET A 46 -4.39 -1.41 -46.85
N GLY A 47 -3.21 -0.80 -46.87
CA GLY A 47 -1.94 -1.52 -47.01
C GLY A 47 -1.65 -2.44 -45.83
N SER A 48 -1.97 -2.00 -44.61
CA SER A 48 -1.84 -2.83 -43.41
C SER A 48 -2.86 -3.97 -43.40
N LEU A 49 -4.09 -3.74 -43.87
CA LEU A 49 -5.14 -4.76 -44.00
C LEU A 49 -4.81 -5.82 -45.06
N SER A 50 -4.24 -5.41 -46.19
CA SER A 50 -3.82 -6.35 -47.25
C SER A 50 -2.63 -7.19 -46.81
N ALA A 51 -1.63 -6.58 -46.15
CA ALA A 51 -0.50 -7.28 -45.55
C ALA A 51 -0.97 -8.27 -44.46
N PHE A 52 -1.90 -7.83 -43.61
CA PHE A 52 -2.51 -8.69 -42.59
C PHE A 52 -3.26 -9.87 -43.21
N ARG A 53 -4.03 -9.66 -44.29
CA ARG A 53 -4.71 -10.75 -45.02
C ARG A 53 -3.73 -11.78 -45.58
N GLY A 54 -2.58 -11.36 -46.10
CA GLY A 54 -1.54 -12.25 -46.64
C GLY A 54 -0.93 -13.17 -45.58
N VAL A 55 -0.77 -12.69 -44.34
CA VAL A 55 -0.26 -13.47 -43.21
C VAL A 55 -1.35 -14.36 -42.59
N VAL A 56 -2.59 -13.88 -42.56
CA VAL A 56 -3.71 -14.58 -41.92
C VAL A 56 -4.26 -15.71 -42.77
N GLY A 57 -4.19 -15.65 -44.10
CA GLY A 57 -4.67 -16.70 -45.00
C GLY A 57 -4.08 -18.10 -44.73
N PRO A 58 -2.74 -18.25 -44.69
CA PRO A 58 -2.10 -19.52 -44.36
C PRO A 58 -2.42 -19.98 -42.93
N VAL A 59 -2.50 -19.05 -41.98
CA VAL A 59 -2.84 -19.34 -40.58
C VAL A 59 -4.28 -19.82 -40.42
N LEU A 60 -5.23 -19.26 -41.17
CA LEU A 60 -6.62 -19.74 -41.18
C LEU A 60 -6.77 -21.14 -41.78
N SER A 61 -5.91 -21.51 -42.74
CA SER A 61 -5.90 -22.85 -43.33
C SER A 61 -5.42 -23.93 -42.34
N TRP A 62 -4.57 -23.56 -41.37
CA TRP A 62 -4.16 -24.41 -40.24
C TRP A 62 -5.32 -24.68 -39.27
N PHE A 63 -6.29 -23.76 -39.19
CA PHE A 63 -7.48 -23.88 -38.32
C PHE A 63 -8.64 -24.66 -38.95
N HIS A 64 -8.42 -25.35 -40.06
CA HIS A 64 -9.44 -26.16 -40.70
C HIS A 64 -9.79 -27.40 -39.84
N PRO A 65 -11.07 -27.75 -39.63
CA PRO A 65 -11.52 -28.79 -38.68
C PRO A 65 -11.06 -30.23 -39.01
N ARG A 66 -10.26 -30.42 -40.06
CA ARG A 66 -9.64 -31.69 -40.43
C ARG A 66 -8.27 -31.93 -39.77
N HIS A 67 -7.68 -30.91 -39.11
CA HIS A 67 -6.36 -31.02 -38.47
C HIS A 67 -6.44 -30.96 -36.93
N PRO A 68 -6.31 -32.09 -36.21
CA PRO A 68 -6.57 -32.15 -34.76
C PRO A 68 -5.62 -31.29 -33.92
N GLN A 69 -4.38 -31.10 -34.38
CA GLN A 69 -3.38 -30.27 -33.69
C GLN A 69 -3.73 -28.77 -33.74
N GLY A 70 -4.37 -28.30 -34.82
CA GLY A 70 -4.79 -26.91 -34.98
C GLY A 70 -5.95 -26.55 -34.05
N LEU A 71 -6.90 -27.48 -33.88
CA LEU A 71 -7.99 -27.36 -32.90
C LEU A 71 -7.45 -27.31 -31.47
N LEU A 72 -6.49 -28.16 -31.12
CA LEU A 72 -5.87 -28.15 -29.79
C LEU A 72 -5.13 -26.82 -29.51
N ALA A 73 -4.38 -26.31 -30.49
CA ALA A 73 -3.75 -24.99 -30.40
C ALA A 73 -4.80 -23.86 -30.20
N MET A 74 -5.94 -23.91 -30.89
CA MET A 74 -7.01 -22.93 -30.67
C MET A 74 -7.65 -23.02 -29.31
N VAL A 75 -8.01 -24.22 -28.86
CA VAL A 75 -8.64 -24.43 -27.56
C VAL A 75 -7.70 -23.96 -26.45
N THR A 76 -6.39 -24.24 -26.56
CA THR A 76 -5.39 -23.77 -25.59
C THR A 76 -5.23 -22.26 -25.61
N ILE A 77 -5.20 -21.62 -26.78
CA ILE A 77 -5.16 -20.15 -26.91
C ILE A 77 -6.43 -19.52 -26.32
N ILE A 78 -7.61 -20.03 -26.67
CA ILE A 78 -8.90 -19.53 -26.15
C ILE A 78 -8.95 -19.70 -24.64
N ALA A 79 -8.58 -20.86 -24.10
CA ALA A 79 -8.52 -21.11 -22.66
C ALA A 79 -7.54 -20.16 -21.96
N PHE A 80 -6.38 -19.90 -22.55
CA PHE A 80 -5.40 -18.94 -22.03
C PHE A 80 -5.94 -17.51 -22.03
N LEU A 81 -6.59 -17.08 -23.11
CA LEU A 81 -7.19 -15.74 -23.22
C LEU A 81 -8.35 -15.56 -22.24
N LEU A 82 -9.23 -16.55 -22.11
CA LEU A 82 -10.31 -16.55 -21.12
C LEU A 82 -9.74 -16.47 -19.70
N LYS A 83 -8.73 -17.30 -19.37
CA LYS A 83 -8.04 -17.25 -18.08
C LYS A 83 -7.38 -15.90 -17.82
N ARG A 84 -6.78 -15.28 -18.84
CA ARG A 84 -6.16 -13.96 -18.73
C ARG A 84 -7.20 -12.86 -18.51
N TYR A 85 -8.33 -12.93 -19.22
CA TYR A 85 -9.44 -11.99 -19.06
C TYR A 85 -10.08 -12.08 -17.68
N THR A 86 -10.38 -13.30 -17.20
CA THR A 86 -10.95 -13.49 -15.85
C THR A 86 -9.99 -12.99 -14.77
N ASN A 87 -8.68 -13.27 -14.90
CA ASN A 87 -7.66 -12.76 -13.99
C ASN A 87 -7.53 -11.23 -14.02
N PHE A 88 -7.67 -10.60 -15.19
CA PHE A 88 -7.62 -9.15 -15.30
C PHE A 88 -8.87 -8.50 -14.68
N LYS A 89 -10.06 -9.05 -14.96
CA LYS A 89 -11.32 -8.60 -14.37
C LYS A 89 -11.29 -8.68 -12.85
N THR A 90 -10.86 -9.80 -12.28
CA THR A 90 -10.75 -9.96 -10.82
C THR A 90 -9.75 -8.99 -10.21
N ARG A 91 -8.59 -8.76 -10.86
CA ARG A 91 -7.60 -7.75 -10.41
C ARG A 91 -8.18 -6.33 -10.43
N ALA A 92 -8.92 -5.97 -11.47
CA ALA A 92 -9.57 -4.67 -11.60
C ALA A 92 -10.65 -4.48 -10.52
N GLU A 93 -11.51 -5.49 -10.30
CA GLU A 93 -12.53 -5.47 -9.24
C GLU A 93 -11.91 -5.34 -7.85
N MET A 94 -10.85 -6.10 -7.54
CA MET A 94 -10.13 -5.97 -6.27
C MET A 94 -9.51 -4.58 -6.10
N ALA A 95 -8.93 -4.00 -7.15
CA ALA A 95 -8.38 -2.64 -7.10
C ALA A 95 -9.47 -1.59 -6.84
N TYR A 96 -10.64 -1.75 -7.46
CA TYR A 96 -11.80 -0.91 -7.22
C TYR A 96 -12.28 -1.00 -5.77
N ARG A 97 -12.45 -2.22 -5.23
CA ARG A 97 -12.87 -2.44 -3.83
C ARG A 97 -11.87 -1.84 -2.84
N ARG A 98 -10.56 -2.00 -3.05
CA ARG A 98 -9.54 -1.36 -2.22
C ARG A 98 -9.63 0.18 -2.26
N LYS A 99 -9.87 0.76 -3.44
CA LYS A 99 -10.05 2.21 -3.57
C LYS A 99 -11.31 2.68 -2.83
N PHE A 100 -12.42 1.93 -2.95
CA PHE A 100 -13.66 2.21 -2.24
C PHE A 100 -13.45 2.23 -0.73
N TRP A 101 -12.87 1.18 -0.14
CA TRP A 101 -12.64 1.12 1.30
C TRP A 101 -11.66 2.19 1.80
N ARG A 102 -10.63 2.50 1.02
CA ARG A 102 -9.71 3.60 1.34
C ARG A 102 -10.40 4.96 1.36
N ASN A 103 -11.33 5.20 0.43
CA ASN A 103 -12.12 6.42 0.43
C ASN A 103 -13.07 6.45 1.62
N MET A 104 -13.73 5.33 1.94
CA MET A 104 -14.60 5.21 3.11
C MET A 104 -13.86 5.51 4.42
N MET A 105 -12.63 5.00 4.59
CA MET A 105 -11.80 5.35 5.76
C MET A 105 -11.48 6.85 5.83
N ARG A 106 -11.29 7.53 4.69
CA ARG A 106 -10.99 8.98 4.66
C ARG A 106 -12.22 9.84 4.95
N SER A 107 -13.40 9.37 4.57
CA SER A 107 -14.67 10.08 4.79
C SER A 107 -15.40 9.68 6.07
N ALA A 108 -14.87 8.71 6.82
CA ALA A 108 -15.48 8.23 8.06
C ALA A 108 -15.52 9.35 9.10
N LEU A 109 -16.69 9.54 9.70
CA LEU A 109 -16.90 10.53 10.77
C LEU A 109 -16.79 9.87 12.14
N THR A 110 -17.02 8.56 12.20
CA THR A 110 -16.96 7.78 13.44
C THR A 110 -15.85 6.74 13.40
N TYR A 111 -15.35 6.38 14.58
CA TYR A 111 -14.38 5.29 14.71
C TYR A 111 -14.94 3.95 14.23
N GLU A 112 -16.23 3.68 14.44
CA GLU A 112 -16.89 2.44 14.02
C GLU A 112 -16.89 2.31 12.49
N GLU A 113 -17.27 3.37 11.78
CA GLU A 113 -17.19 3.42 10.32
C GLU A 113 -15.76 3.23 9.81
N TRP A 114 -14.81 3.96 10.42
CA TRP A 114 -13.40 3.88 10.05
C TRP A 114 -12.83 2.47 10.26
N SER A 115 -13.10 1.86 11.41
CA SER A 115 -12.59 0.53 11.79
C SER A 115 -13.21 -0.59 10.94
N HIS A 116 -14.50 -0.48 10.61
CA HIS A 116 -15.16 -1.38 9.67
C HIS A 116 -14.52 -1.29 8.28
N ALA A 117 -14.33 -0.07 7.76
CA ALA A 117 -13.68 0.14 6.47
C ALA A 117 -12.22 -0.36 6.45
N ALA A 118 -11.47 -0.13 7.52
CA ALA A 118 -10.09 -0.61 7.68
C ALA A 118 -10.03 -2.15 7.65
N LYS A 119 -10.93 -2.82 8.40
CA LYS A 119 -11.04 -4.28 8.41
C LYS A 119 -11.36 -4.85 7.03
N MET A 120 -12.25 -4.21 6.28
CA MET A 120 -12.59 -4.62 4.93
C MET A 120 -11.45 -4.35 3.94
N LEU A 121 -10.73 -3.24 4.09
CA LEU A 121 -9.53 -2.94 3.30
C LEU A 121 -8.42 -3.97 3.53
N GLU A 122 -8.20 -4.38 4.77
CA GLU A 122 -7.23 -5.42 5.13
C GLU A 122 -7.58 -6.76 4.47
N LYS A 123 -8.86 -7.14 4.45
CA LYS A 123 -9.35 -8.38 3.79
C LYS A 123 -9.16 -8.37 2.27
N GLU A 124 -9.36 -7.21 1.62
CA GLU A 124 -9.23 -7.05 0.16
C GLU A 124 -7.80 -6.76 -0.30
N SER A 125 -6.91 -6.46 0.65
CA SER A 125 -5.49 -6.23 0.38
C SER A 125 -4.77 -7.57 0.23
N PRO A 126 -3.84 -7.69 -0.74
CA PRO A 126 -3.00 -8.87 -0.81
C PRO A 126 -2.24 -9.02 0.51
N LYS A 127 -2.09 -10.26 0.99
CA LYS A 127 -1.26 -10.53 2.16
C LYS A 127 0.15 -10.02 1.89
N MET A 128 0.55 -9.00 2.62
CA MET A 128 1.88 -8.42 2.55
C MET A 128 2.88 -9.40 3.18
N ASN A 129 4.05 -9.56 2.55
CA ASN A 129 5.14 -10.30 3.17
C ASN A 129 5.75 -9.41 4.26
N GLU A 130 5.42 -9.68 5.52
CA GLU A 130 5.84 -8.79 6.61
C GLU A 130 7.36 -8.75 6.81
N ALA A 131 8.06 -9.81 6.38
CA ALA A 131 9.51 -9.91 6.42
C ALA A 131 10.23 -8.87 5.55
N GLU A 132 9.52 -8.20 4.64
CA GLU A 132 10.07 -7.08 3.86
C GLU A 132 10.20 -5.79 4.67
N PHE A 133 9.46 -5.68 5.79
CA PHE A 133 9.37 -4.43 6.56
C PHE A 133 10.02 -4.50 7.93
N TYR A 134 10.13 -5.69 8.51
CA TYR A 134 10.80 -5.91 9.80
C TYR A 134 11.44 -7.29 9.87
N ASP A 135 12.46 -7.42 10.71
CA ASP A 135 13.16 -8.67 10.97
C ASP A 135 12.33 -9.57 11.89
N VAL A 136 11.56 -10.46 11.26
CA VAL A 136 10.65 -11.40 11.94
C VAL A 136 11.42 -12.37 12.83
N GLU A 137 12.61 -12.81 12.42
CA GLU A 137 13.40 -13.77 13.18
C GLU A 137 14.02 -13.13 14.41
N LEU A 138 14.55 -11.91 14.29
CA LEU A 138 15.08 -11.17 15.42
C LEU A 138 14.01 -10.93 16.50
N VAL A 139 12.81 -10.48 16.10
CA VAL A 139 11.72 -10.25 17.06
C VAL A 139 11.25 -11.57 17.70
N ARG A 140 11.18 -12.67 16.92
CA ARG A 140 10.80 -13.99 17.44
C ARG A 140 11.80 -14.52 18.46
N ASN A 141 13.09 -14.46 18.15
CA ASN A 141 14.15 -14.90 19.03
C ASN A 141 14.13 -14.07 20.33
N LYS A 142 13.95 -12.75 20.21
CA LYS A 142 13.85 -11.88 21.38
C LYS A 142 12.65 -12.19 22.26
N LEU A 143 11.49 -12.46 21.66
CA LEU A 143 10.29 -12.87 22.39
C LEU A 143 10.52 -14.20 23.15
N GLN A 144 11.18 -15.16 22.52
CA GLN A 144 11.51 -16.43 23.18
C GLN A 144 12.48 -16.24 24.34
N GLU A 145 13.53 -15.45 24.15
CA GLU A 145 14.50 -15.09 25.19
C GLU A 145 13.81 -14.41 26.40
N LEU A 146 12.90 -13.47 26.14
CA LEU A 146 12.11 -12.82 27.19
C LEU A 146 11.26 -13.83 27.96
N ARG A 147 10.52 -14.70 27.25
CA ARG A 147 9.68 -15.74 27.87
C ARG A 147 10.50 -16.71 28.72
N GLN A 148 11.65 -17.16 28.22
CA GLN A 148 12.55 -18.06 28.93
C GLN A 148 13.02 -17.42 30.24
N ARG A 149 13.50 -16.17 30.18
CA ARG A 149 13.96 -15.43 31.37
C ARG A 149 12.86 -15.20 32.38
N ARG A 150 11.62 -14.95 31.93
CA ARG A 150 10.49 -14.83 32.85
C ARG A 150 10.19 -16.14 33.59
N GLN A 151 10.44 -17.29 32.95
CA GLN A 151 10.19 -18.61 33.56
C GLN A 151 11.31 -19.05 34.50
N GLU A 152 12.57 -18.72 34.18
CA GLU A 152 13.75 -19.23 34.89
C GLU A 152 14.44 -18.20 35.80
N GLY A 153 14.29 -16.91 35.51
CA GLY A 153 15.04 -15.83 36.14
C GLY A 153 14.33 -15.22 37.34
N SER A 154 15.11 -14.60 38.23
CA SER A 154 14.60 -13.76 39.31
C SER A 154 14.09 -12.41 38.78
N LEU A 155 13.33 -11.67 39.61
CA LEU A 155 12.93 -10.31 39.26
C LEU A 155 14.14 -9.39 39.02
N ARG A 156 15.25 -9.60 39.74
CA ARG A 156 16.50 -8.85 39.54
C ARG A 156 17.12 -9.14 38.16
N ASP A 157 17.09 -10.39 37.70
CA ASP A 157 17.58 -10.76 36.36
C ASP A 157 16.73 -10.13 35.26
N ILE A 158 15.40 -10.16 35.43
CA ILE A 158 14.45 -9.52 34.53
C ILE A 158 14.75 -8.00 34.42
N MET A 159 14.91 -7.33 35.56
CA MET A 159 15.23 -5.89 35.60
C MET A 159 16.59 -5.59 34.95
N PHE A 160 17.61 -6.39 35.22
CA PHE A 160 18.95 -6.23 34.63
C PHE A 160 18.90 -6.35 33.10
N CYS A 161 18.26 -7.39 32.58
CA CYS A 161 18.15 -7.60 31.14
C CYS A 161 17.31 -6.52 30.45
N MET A 162 16.18 -6.09 31.04
CA MET A 162 15.36 -5.03 30.47
C MET A 162 16.08 -3.69 30.41
N ARG A 163 16.93 -3.36 31.39
CA ARG A 163 17.78 -2.15 31.34
C ARG A 163 18.78 -2.19 30.20
N ALA A 164 19.39 -3.34 29.98
CA ALA A 164 20.46 -3.48 29.00
C ALA A 164 19.94 -3.54 27.55
N ASP A 165 18.80 -4.19 27.31
CA ASP A 165 18.49 -4.74 25.99
C ASP A 165 17.03 -4.53 25.53
N LEU A 166 16.31 -3.59 26.15
CA LEU A 166 14.98 -3.22 25.70
C LEU A 166 15.03 -2.08 24.67
N ILE A 167 14.77 -2.42 23.41
CA ILE A 167 14.86 -1.49 22.27
C ILE A 167 13.48 -1.24 21.66
N ARG A 168 13.14 0.05 21.49
CA ARG A 168 11.82 0.48 20.99
C ARG A 168 11.52 0.02 19.56
N ASN A 169 12.47 0.09 18.65
CA ASN A 169 12.31 -0.27 17.24
C ASN A 169 13.12 -1.53 16.88
N LEU A 170 12.98 -2.58 17.69
CA LEU A 170 13.65 -3.85 17.46
C LEU A 170 13.31 -4.40 16.07
N GLY A 171 14.33 -4.74 15.28
CA GLY A 171 14.14 -5.31 13.96
C GLY A 171 13.31 -4.46 13.00
N ASN A 172 13.23 -3.13 13.21
CA ASN A 172 12.37 -2.23 12.43
C ASN A 172 10.85 -2.49 12.57
N MET A 173 10.40 -3.08 13.68
CA MET A 173 8.98 -3.37 13.94
C MET A 173 8.08 -2.12 13.98
N CYS A 174 8.63 -0.92 14.14
CA CYS A 174 7.91 0.36 14.10
C CYS A 174 7.83 0.98 12.69
N SER A 175 8.21 0.26 11.64
CA SER A 175 8.17 0.75 10.25
C SER A 175 6.77 1.30 9.88
N PRO A 176 6.65 2.56 9.43
CA PRO A 176 5.36 3.13 9.04
C PRO A 176 4.66 2.35 7.92
N GLU A 177 5.42 1.82 6.96
CA GLU A 177 4.87 1.05 5.86
C GLU A 177 4.32 -0.31 6.32
N LEU A 178 4.85 -0.90 7.39
CA LEU A 178 4.31 -2.12 7.99
C LEU A 178 2.88 -1.91 8.50
N HIS A 179 2.63 -0.77 9.14
CA HIS A 179 1.36 -0.45 9.82
C HIS A 179 0.35 0.28 8.93
N LYS A 180 0.75 0.68 7.72
CA LYS A 180 -0.05 1.48 6.81
C LYS A 180 -1.32 0.77 6.38
N GLY A 181 -2.47 1.36 6.72
CA GLY A 181 -3.78 0.82 6.34
C GLY A 181 -4.15 -0.49 7.04
N ARG A 182 -3.42 -0.88 8.08
CA ARG A 182 -3.78 -1.98 8.96
C ARG A 182 -4.61 -1.45 10.13
N LEU A 183 -5.63 -2.22 10.52
CA LEU A 183 -6.34 -1.97 11.78
C LEU A 183 -5.53 -2.50 12.98
N GLN A 184 -4.80 -3.61 12.78
CA GLN A 184 -4.10 -4.32 13.84
C GLN A 184 -2.61 -4.45 13.56
N VAL A 185 -1.84 -4.46 14.64
CA VAL A 185 -0.40 -4.74 14.64
C VAL A 185 -0.18 -6.23 14.32
N PRO A 186 0.88 -6.59 13.58
CA PRO A 186 1.27 -7.99 13.39
C PRO A 186 1.31 -8.78 14.70
N LYS A 187 0.80 -10.02 14.68
CA LYS A 187 0.64 -10.86 15.86
C LYS A 187 1.95 -11.02 16.65
N LEU A 188 3.07 -11.23 15.97
CA LEU A 188 4.38 -11.40 16.62
C LEU A 188 4.82 -10.15 17.40
N ILE A 189 4.66 -8.97 16.80
CA ILE A 189 4.97 -7.69 17.45
C ILE A 189 4.06 -7.47 18.66
N LYS A 190 2.77 -7.80 18.52
CA LYS A 190 1.82 -7.74 19.63
C LYS A 190 2.26 -8.64 20.79
N GLU A 191 2.61 -9.90 20.51
CA GLU A 191 3.09 -10.83 21.54
C GLU A 191 4.38 -10.37 22.22
N TYR A 192 5.31 -9.75 21.47
CA TYR A 192 6.50 -9.11 22.03
C TYR A 192 6.15 -7.98 23.00
N ILE A 193 5.27 -7.05 22.59
CA ILE A 193 4.84 -5.94 23.43
C ILE A 193 4.10 -6.45 24.68
N ASP A 194 3.24 -7.46 24.52
CA ASP A 194 2.49 -8.06 25.62
C ASP A 194 3.42 -8.75 26.64
N GLU A 195 4.47 -9.45 26.18
CA GLU A 195 5.48 -10.07 27.04
C GLU A 195 6.30 -9.03 27.81
N VAL A 196 6.79 -7.98 27.13
CA VAL A 196 7.48 -6.85 27.79
C VAL A 196 6.59 -6.20 28.84
N THR A 197 5.33 -5.93 28.48
CA THR A 197 4.34 -5.33 29.40
C THR A 197 4.10 -6.23 30.61
N THR A 198 4.02 -7.55 30.41
CA THR A 198 3.84 -8.53 31.48
C THR A 198 5.01 -8.48 32.46
N GLN A 199 6.26 -8.49 31.97
CA GLN A 199 7.43 -8.45 32.84
C GLN A 199 7.56 -7.11 33.59
N LEU A 200 7.24 -5.99 32.95
CA LEU A 200 7.20 -4.68 33.63
C LEU A 200 6.18 -4.67 34.77
N ARG A 201 4.98 -5.24 34.55
CA ARG A 201 3.96 -5.38 35.60
C ARG A 201 4.41 -6.30 36.73
N MET A 202 5.08 -7.42 36.42
CA MET A 202 5.64 -8.31 37.45
C MET A 202 6.62 -7.58 38.37
N VAL A 203 7.46 -6.69 37.82
CA VAL A 203 8.38 -5.88 38.65
C VAL A 203 7.60 -4.87 39.50
N CYS A 204 6.61 -4.17 38.93
CA CYS A 204 5.76 -3.23 39.67
C CYS A 204 5.01 -3.89 40.83
N ASP A 205 4.25 -4.93 40.50
CA ASP A 205 3.21 -5.52 41.36
C ASP A 205 3.78 -6.57 42.33
N SER A 206 5.10 -6.75 42.36
CA SER A 206 5.75 -7.70 43.27
C SER A 206 5.73 -7.19 44.72
N ASP A 207 4.96 -7.79 45.61
CA ASP A 207 5.00 -7.43 47.05
C ASP A 207 6.20 -8.03 47.80
N SER A 208 7.24 -8.47 47.07
CA SER A 208 8.41 -9.14 47.64
C SER A 208 9.31 -8.14 48.39
N GLU A 209 9.74 -8.51 49.60
CA GLU A 209 10.79 -7.80 50.35
C GLU A 209 12.14 -7.78 49.62
N GLU A 210 12.31 -8.62 48.59
CA GLU A 210 13.54 -8.70 47.80
C GLU A 210 13.81 -7.42 46.98
N LEU A 211 12.80 -6.59 46.71
CA LEU A 211 12.94 -5.37 45.90
C LEU A 211 12.36 -4.16 46.62
N LEU A 212 13.23 -3.23 46.99
CA LEU A 212 12.83 -1.97 47.60
C LEU A 212 12.02 -1.12 46.61
N LEU A 213 11.07 -0.34 47.11
CA LEU A 213 10.27 0.58 46.29
C LEU A 213 11.15 1.54 45.47
N GLU A 214 12.24 2.03 46.05
CA GLU A 214 13.18 2.92 45.40
C GLU A 214 13.90 2.25 44.21
N GLU A 215 14.28 0.98 44.33
CA GLU A 215 14.90 0.21 43.23
C GLU A 215 13.93 0.05 42.04
N LYS A 216 12.64 -0.19 42.33
CA LYS A 216 11.58 -0.28 41.32
C LYS A 216 11.33 1.04 40.61
N LEU A 217 11.28 2.14 41.36
CA LEU A 217 11.10 3.48 40.80
C LEU A 217 12.28 3.86 39.90
N SER A 218 13.51 3.59 40.36
CA SER A 218 14.72 3.82 39.57
C SER A 218 14.68 3.02 38.25
N PHE A 219 14.37 1.71 38.33
CA PHE A 219 14.18 0.87 37.16
C PHE A 219 13.17 1.46 36.17
N MET A 220 11.99 1.84 36.63
CA MET A 220 10.95 2.39 35.77
C MET A 220 11.37 3.70 35.12
N HIS A 221 12.09 4.57 35.83
CA HIS A 221 12.62 5.81 35.28
C HIS A 221 13.67 5.56 34.19
N GLU A 222 14.61 4.65 34.44
CA GLU A 222 15.67 4.27 33.50
C GLU A 222 15.07 3.60 32.26
N THR A 223 14.20 2.61 32.43
CA THR A 223 13.54 1.91 31.32
C THR A 223 12.69 2.86 30.49
N ARG A 224 11.94 3.78 31.13
CA ARG A 224 11.19 4.82 30.42
C ARG A 224 12.10 5.76 29.64
N HIS A 225 13.26 6.11 30.18
CA HIS A 225 14.21 6.97 29.48
C HIS A 225 14.82 6.27 28.27
N ALA A 226 15.19 5.00 28.40
CA ALA A 226 15.79 4.20 27.32
C ALA A 226 14.77 3.81 26.23
N PHE A 227 13.62 3.28 26.62
CA PHE A 227 12.57 2.83 25.70
C PHE A 227 11.75 3.99 25.11
N GLY A 228 11.68 5.11 25.84
CA GLY A 228 10.94 6.31 25.48
C GLY A 228 9.48 6.29 25.95
N ARG A 229 8.78 7.36 25.59
CA ARG A 229 7.35 7.59 25.87
C ARG A 229 6.60 7.85 24.56
N THR A 230 5.35 7.41 24.50
CA THR A 230 4.47 7.76 23.38
C THR A 230 4.03 9.22 23.49
N ALA A 231 3.96 9.91 22.36
CA ALA A 231 3.41 11.25 22.26
C ALA A 231 2.51 11.30 21.02
N LEU A 232 1.32 11.90 21.17
CA LEU A 232 0.42 12.17 20.07
C LEU A 232 0.58 13.64 19.68
N LEU A 233 1.15 13.90 18.50
CA LEU A 233 1.23 15.25 17.95
C LEU A 233 0.07 15.46 16.99
N LEU A 234 -0.89 16.29 17.39
CA LEU A 234 -1.97 16.75 16.52
C LEU A 234 -1.57 18.15 16.01
N SER A 235 -0.99 18.21 14.81
CA SER A 235 -0.82 19.48 14.12
C SER A 235 -2.20 19.98 13.73
N GLY A 236 -2.78 20.87 14.53
CA GLY A 236 -4.09 21.47 14.28
C GLY A 236 -4.14 22.09 12.89
N GLY A 237 -4.72 21.36 11.95
CA GLY A 237 -4.98 21.76 10.58
C GLY A 237 -6.39 21.30 10.24
N ALA A 238 -7.38 21.89 10.90
CA ALA A 238 -8.77 21.79 10.47
C ALA A 238 -8.97 22.82 9.37
N SER A 239 -9.30 22.36 8.16
CA SER A 239 -9.92 23.14 7.09
C SER A 239 -11.20 22.44 6.67
#